data_AF-A0A7C3DUF1-F1
#
_entry.id   AF-A0A7C3DUF1-F1
#
_cell.length_a   1.000
_cell.length_b   1.000
_cell.length_c   1.000
_cell.angle_alpha   90.00
_cell.angle_beta   90.00
_cell.angle_gamma   90.00
#
_symmetry.space_group_name_H-M   'P 1'
#
loop_
_entity.id
_entity.type
_entity.pdbx_description
1 polymer ?
#
loop_
_entity_poly.entity_id
_entity_poly.type
_entity_poly.pdbx_seq_one_letter_code
_entity_poly.pdbx_strand_id
1 'polypeptide(L)'
;MPIDIETAKYEINKLLHHYDPQCYIVSLDEVYGGEFYRLTYARGYATYTEEIEPERLASWFEGEMPSRDMEESIKKVVEELTN
;
A
#
# COMPACT_ATOMS: atom_id res chain seq x y z
N MET A 1 15.20 2.36 9.58
CA MET A 1 14.29 3.15 10.43
C MET A 1 12.99 2.37 10.48
N PRO A 2 12.37 2.11 11.64
CA PRO A 2 11.10 1.38 11.67
C PRO A 2 10.04 2.19 10.92
N ILE A 3 9.29 1.52 10.04
CA ILE A 3 8.20 2.14 9.29
C ILE A 3 7.06 2.44 10.25
N ASP A 4 6.60 3.69 10.28
CA ASP A 4 5.36 4.04 10.99
C ASP A 4 4.16 3.53 10.19
N ILE A 5 3.62 2.40 10.64
CA ILE A 5 2.52 1.68 9.98
C ILE A 5 1.26 2.54 9.84
N GLU A 6 0.95 3.37 10.84
CA GLU A 6 -0.26 4.20 10.79
C GLU A 6 -0.10 5.32 9.76
N THR A 7 1.07 5.97 9.74
CA THR A 7 1.40 6.98 8.73
C THR A 7 1.44 6.37 7.33
N ALA A 8 2.04 5.19 7.16
CA ALA A 8 2.10 4.48 5.88
C ALA A 8 0.69 4.14 5.36
N LYS A 9 -0.18 3.58 6.21
CA LYS A 9 -1.58 3.28 5.85
C LYS A 9 -2.34 4.53 5.45
N TYR A 10 -2.11 5.65 6.13
CA TYR A 10 -2.75 6.93 5.80
C TYR A 10 -2.36 7.41 4.39
N GLU A 11 -1.07 7.47 4.07
CA GLU A 11 -0.62 7.93 2.75
C GLU A 11 -1.02 6.95 1.63
N ILE A 12 -0.97 5.64 1.90
CA ILE A 12 -1.49 4.62 0.96
C ILE A 12 -2.99 4.83 0.69
N ASN A 13 -3.81 5.00 1.73
CA ASN A 13 -5.25 5.25 1.57
C ASN A 13 -5.56 6.55 0.83
N LYS A 14 -4.80 7.62 1.10
CA LYS A 14 -4.95 8.90 0.42
C LYS A 14 -4.72 8.75 -1.09
N LEU A 15 -3.72 7.97 -1.49
CA LEU A 15 -3.43 7.70 -2.89
C LEU A 15 -4.45 6.72 -3.51
N LEU A 16 -4.84 5.66 -2.82
CA LEU A 16 -5.91 4.75 -3.25
C LEU A 16 -7.20 5.53 -3.53
N HIS A 17 -7.63 6.37 -2.59
CA HIS A 17 -8.85 7.17 -2.70
C HIS A 17 -8.80 8.19 -3.85
N HIS A 18 -7.60 8.65 -4.23
CA HIS A 18 -7.43 9.50 -5.41
C HIS A 18 -7.75 8.76 -6.72
N TYR A 19 -7.39 7.47 -6.81
CA TYR A 19 -7.62 6.64 -8.00
C TYR A 19 -9.00 5.95 -8.00
N ASP A 20 -9.43 5.41 -6.86
CA ASP A 20 -10.77 4.87 -6.65
C ASP A 20 -11.21 5.10 -5.18
N PRO A 21 -12.24 5.94 -4.95
CA PRO A 21 -12.76 6.21 -3.61
C PRO A 21 -13.26 4.99 -2.82
N GLN A 22 -13.55 3.88 -3.50
CA GLN A 22 -14.00 2.62 -2.88
C GLN A 22 -12.85 1.70 -2.46
N CYS A 23 -11.63 1.97 -2.93
CA CYS A 23 -10.43 1.19 -2.59
C CYS A 23 -9.80 1.71 -1.30
N TYR A 24 -9.36 0.80 -0.43
CA TYR A 24 -8.64 1.13 0.79
C TYR A 24 -7.71 -0.02 1.23
N ILE A 25 -6.65 0.30 1.96
CA ILE A 25 -5.81 -0.69 2.64
C ILE A 25 -6.48 -1.11 3.95
N VAL A 26 -6.68 -2.42 4.10
CA VAL A 26 -7.25 -3.07 5.29
C VAL A 26 -6.17 -3.26 6.34
N SER A 27 -5.03 -3.84 5.93
CA SER A 27 -3.92 -4.15 6.82
C SER A 27 -2.57 -3.94 6.16
N LEU A 28 -1.59 -3.61 6.99
CA LEU A 28 -0.17 -3.49 6.65
C LEU A 28 0.58 -4.17 7.80
N ASP A 29 0.98 -5.42 7.57
CA ASP A 29 1.48 -6.31 8.62
C ASP A 29 2.92 -6.75 8.32
N GLU A 30 3.78 -6.68 9.32
CA GLU A 30 5.13 -7.26 9.23
C GLU A 30 5.04 -8.79 9.24
N VAL A 31 5.69 -9.46 8.28
CA VAL A 31 5.64 -10.92 8.12
C VAL A 31 7.05 -11.50 7.99
N TYR A 32 7.17 -12.81 8.21
CA TYR A 32 8.44 -13.57 8.13
C TYR A 32 9.57 -13.00 9.00
N GLY A 33 9.22 -12.47 10.18
CA GLY A 33 10.21 -11.91 11.10
C GLY A 33 10.83 -10.59 10.65
N GLY A 34 10.14 -9.84 9.77
CA GLY A 34 10.58 -8.53 9.30
C GLY A 34 11.16 -8.51 7.90
N GLU A 35 11.21 -9.65 7.22
CA GLU A 35 11.73 -9.71 5.84
C GLU A 35 10.79 -9.05 4.82
N PHE A 36 9.48 -9.02 5.11
CA PHE A 36 8.48 -8.40 4.24
C PHE A 36 7.37 -7.72 5.04
N TYR A 37 6.69 -6.78 4.40
CA TYR A 37 5.38 -6.30 4.79
C TYR A 37 4.32 -6.86 3.86
N ARG A 38 3.21 -7.34 4.43
CA ARG A 38 2.02 -7.76 3.70
C ARG A 38 1.00 -6.65 3.69
N LEU A 39 0.62 -6.19 2.50
CA LEU A 39 -0.41 -5.17 2.28
C LEU A 39 -1.66 -5.87 1.80
N THR A 40 -2.76 -5.72 2.54
CA THR A 40 -4.07 -6.23 2.15
C THR A 40 -4.97 -5.06 1.80
N TYR A 41 -5.44 -5.01 0.56
CA TYR A 41 -6.33 -3.99 0.03
C TYR A 41 -7.72 -4.57 -0.18
N ALA A 42 -8.73 -3.70 -0.16
CA ALA A 42 -10.11 -4.09 -0.42
C ALA A 42 -10.86 -3.04 -1.24
N ARG A 43 -11.84 -3.54 -2.00
CA ARG A 43 -12.87 -2.76 -2.69
C ARG A 43 -14.19 -3.53 -2.61
N GLY A 44 -15.11 -3.09 -1.76
CA GLY A 44 -16.33 -3.84 -1.46
C GLY A 44 -16.00 -5.22 -0.86
N TYR A 45 -16.36 -6.30 -1.55
CA TYR A 45 -16.05 -7.68 -1.14
C TYR A 45 -14.78 -8.26 -1.77
N ALA A 46 -14.18 -7.56 -2.74
CA ALA A 46 -12.94 -7.98 -3.38
C ALA A 46 -11.73 -7.58 -2.53
N THR A 47 -10.73 -8.45 -2.47
CA THR A 47 -9.48 -8.21 -1.76
C THR A 47 -8.29 -8.55 -2.64
N TYR A 48 -7.21 -7.79 -2.51
CA TYR A 48 -5.93 -8.05 -3.17
C TYR A 48 -4.84 -7.95 -2.11
N THR A 49 -3.89 -8.88 -2.13
CA THR A 49 -2.79 -8.92 -1.18
C THR A 49 -1.46 -8.99 -1.92
N GLU A 50 -0.51 -8.17 -1.51
CA GLU A 50 0.87 -8.26 -1.99
C GLU A 50 1.87 -8.19 -0.83
N GLU A 51 3.07 -8.69 -1.08
CA GLU A 51 4.19 -8.63 -0.14
C GLU A 51 5.26 -7.69 -0.72
N ILE A 52 5.82 -6.84 0.13
CA ILE A 52 6.82 -5.83 -0.24
C ILE A 52 7.98 -5.86 0.73
N GLU A 53 9.20 -5.69 0.21
CA GLU A 53 10.40 -5.57 1.04
C GLU A 53 10.36 -4.26 1.86
N PRO A 54 10.85 -4.25 3.11
CA PRO A 54 10.89 -3.07 3.97
C PRO A 54 11.55 -1.86 3.32
N GLU A 55 12.66 -2.06 2.60
CA GLU A 55 13.41 -1.00 1.93
C GLU A 55 12.60 -0.37 0.80
N ARG A 56 11.90 -1.21 0.03
CA ARG A 56 11.02 -0.74 -1.04
C ARG A 56 9.84 0.04 -0.46
N LEU A 57 9.19 -0.48 0.59
CA LEU A 57 8.11 0.24 1.27
C LEU A 57 8.60 1.56 1.89
N ALA A 58 9.78 1.57 2.50
CA ALA A 58 10.36 2.80 3.03
C ALA A 58 10.59 3.85 1.94
N SER A 59 11.08 3.43 0.76
CA SER A 59 11.29 4.32 -0.39
C SER A 59 10.01 4.99 -0.92
N TRP A 60 8.82 4.46 -0.58
CA TRP A 60 7.55 5.09 -0.94
C TRP A 60 7.32 6.43 -0.23
N PHE A 61 7.94 6.59 0.92
CA PHE A 61 7.74 7.72 1.82
C PHE A 61 8.99 8.62 1.93
N GLU A 62 9.99 8.40 1.06
CA GLU A 62 11.17 9.25 0.97
C GLU A 62 10.86 10.54 0.19
N GLY A 63 10.27 11.53 0.86
CA GLY A 63 10.00 12.85 0.30
C GLY A 63 8.65 13.42 0.71
N GLU A 64 8.30 14.56 0.11
CA GLU A 64 7.00 15.23 0.35
C GLU A 64 5.89 14.71 -0.59
N MET A 65 6.27 13.97 -1.64
CA MET A 65 5.36 13.41 -2.64
C MET A 65 5.43 11.88 -2.64
N PRO A 66 4.33 11.18 -2.98
CA PRO A 66 4.36 9.74 -3.21
C PRO A 66 5.43 9.36 -4.23
N SER A 67 6.16 8.28 -3.96
CA SER A 67 7.14 7.79 -4.94
C SER A 67 6.44 7.27 -6.20
N ARG A 68 7.15 7.29 -7.33
CA ARG A 68 6.64 6.73 -8.58
C ARG A 68 6.31 5.23 -8.46
N ASP A 69 7.13 4.48 -7.72
CA ASP A 69 6.90 3.06 -7.47
C ASP A 69 5.61 2.83 -6.66
N MET A 70 5.36 3.67 -5.64
CA MET A 70 4.10 3.66 -4.90
C MET A 70 2.90 3.91 -5.84
N GLU A 71 2.97 4.95 -6.68
CA GLU A 71 1.89 5.23 -7.64
C GLU A 71 1.62 4.08 -8.62
N GLU A 72 2.68 3.47 -9.17
CA GLU A 72 2.55 2.34 -10.09
C GLU A 72 1.96 1.11 -9.39
N SER A 73 2.38 0.80 -8.15
CA SER A 73 1.81 -0.29 -7.36
C SER A 73 0.33 -0.06 -7.05
N ILE A 74 -0.03 1.15 -6.59
CA ILE A 74 -1.41 1.48 -6.25
C ILE A 74 -2.33 1.48 -7.48
N LYS A 75 -1.86 1.96 -8.65
CA LYS A 75 -2.63 1.86 -9.90
C LYS A 75 -2.94 0.41 -10.26
N LYS A 76 -1.94 -0.48 -10.14
CA LYS A 76 -2.14 -1.90 -10.37
C LYS A 76 -3.15 -2.50 -9.39
N VAL A 77 -3.05 -2.18 -8.10
CA VAL A 77 -4.03 -2.64 -7.08
C VAL A 77 -5.45 -2.25 -7.44
N VAL A 78 -5.67 -0.98 -7.84
CA VAL A 78 -7.00 -0.51 -8.24
C VAL A 78 -7.51 -1.23 -9.49
N GLU A 79 -6.64 -1.47 -10.48
CA GLU A 79 -6.98 -2.23 -11.68
C GLU A 79 -7.38 -3.68 -11.35
N GLU A 80 -6.58 -4.37 -10.53
CA GLU A 80 -6.84 -5.76 -10.08
C GLU A 80 -8.14 -5.88 -9.27
N LEU A 81 -8.51 -4.86 -8.49
CA LEU A 81 -9.74 -4.85 -7.69
C LEU A 81 -11.00 -4.40 -8.45
N THR A 82 -10.83 -3.78 -9.61
CA THR A 82 -11.94 -3.25 -10.42
C THR A 82 -12.37 -4.21 -11.54
N ASN A 83 -11.44 -5.02 -12.04
CA ASN A 83 -11.69 -6.07 -13.03
C ASN A 83 -12.37 -7.30 -12.43
#